data_AF-A0A2I9DHF1-F1
#
_entry.id   AF-A0A2I9DHF1-F1
#
_cell.length_a   1.000
_cell.length_b   1.000
_cell.length_c   1.000
_cell.angle_alpha   90.00
_cell.angle_beta   90.00
_cell.angle_gamma   90.00
#
_symmetry.space_group_name_H-M   'P 1'
#
loop_
_entity.id
_entity.type
_entity.pdbx_description
1 polymer ?
#
loop_
_entity_poly.entity_id
_entity_poly.type
_entity_poly.pdbx_seq_one_letter_code
_entity_poly.pdbx_strand_id
1 'polypeptide(L)'
;MVLIALGESIVAIGTGARGLALNATLVTAAALGLALAGALWWTYFDRDDQRAERRMDALPDGERARLALAGFGYGHYLMLAGIIVLAAGIKGVVAHPADHAEPHVAWCLGGGLALYLAGDVLFRRLMGLGPGRLRLLAAVGALLTVPLALADGGLVQLGACVALLVLLLLAEAGRRTVKLT
;
A
#
# COMPACT_ATOMS: atom_id res chain seq x y z
N MET A 1 14.66 -0.06 -4.55
CA MET A 1 14.12 1.29 -4.26
C MET A 1 12.93 1.24 -3.31
N VAL A 2 11.91 0.40 -3.54
CA VAL A 2 10.79 0.23 -2.56
C VAL A 2 11.26 -0.12 -1.15
N LEU A 3 12.24 -1.02 -1.00
CA LEU A 3 12.79 -1.42 0.31
C LEU A 3 13.47 -0.25 1.06
N ILE A 4 14.18 0.62 0.33
CA ILE A 4 14.84 1.81 0.88
C ILE A 4 13.79 2.87 1.24
N ALA A 5 12.85 3.15 0.33
CA ALA A 5 11.77 4.13 0.56
C ALA A 5 10.85 3.72 1.73
N LEU A 6 10.58 2.42 1.88
CA LEU A 6 9.80 1.89 3.00
C LEU A 6 10.59 1.98 4.31
N GLY A 7 11.89 1.66 4.29
CA GLY A 7 12.80 1.84 5.43
C GLY A 7 12.92 3.30 5.88
N GLU A 8 13.12 4.23 4.94
CA GLU A 8 13.18 5.67 5.24
C GLU A 8 11.84 6.21 5.74
N SER A 9 10.72 5.74 5.20
CA SER A 9 9.38 6.12 5.68
C SER A 9 9.15 5.66 7.12
N ILE A 10 9.58 4.44 7.48
CA ILE A 10 9.52 3.93 8.86
C ILE A 10 10.41 4.75 9.80
N VAL A 11 11.63 5.09 9.38
CA VAL A 11 12.54 5.94 10.17
C VAL A 11 11.99 7.36 10.33
N ALA A 12 11.35 7.92 9.30
CA ALA A 12 10.70 9.23 9.36
C ALA A 12 9.49 9.25 10.30
N ILE A 13 8.71 8.17 10.34
CA ILE A 13 7.62 7.99 11.31
C ILE A 13 8.19 7.89 12.74
N GLY A 14 9.27 7.11 12.94
CA GLY A 14 9.93 6.97 14.23
C GLY A 14 10.57 8.26 14.76
N THR A 15 11.10 9.10 13.87
CA THR A 15 11.63 10.42 14.26
C THR A 15 10.54 11.46 14.51
N GLY A 16 9.37 11.35 13.87
CA GLY A 16 8.19 12.19 14.16
C GLY A 16 7.63 12.03 15.57
N ALA A 17 7.94 10.93 16.25
CA ALA A 17 7.58 10.69 17.65
C ALA A 17 8.54 11.32 18.67
N ARG A 18 9.67 11.92 18.24
CA ARG A 18 10.63 12.57 19.15
C ARG A 18 9.98 13.76 19.85
N GLY A 19 9.96 13.73 21.18
CA GLY A 19 9.42 14.80 22.02
C GLY A 19 7.96 14.62 22.44
N LEU A 20 7.26 13.60 21.93
CA LEU A 20 5.92 13.23 22.41
C LEU A 20 6.02 12.33 23.64
N ALA A 21 5.09 12.51 24.59
CA ALA A 21 4.96 11.60 25.72
C ALA A 21 4.61 10.19 25.21
N LEU A 22 5.44 9.20 25.55
CA LEU A 22 5.19 7.80 25.22
C LEU A 22 3.88 7.36 25.89
N ASN A 23 2.81 7.25 25.10
CA ASN A 23 1.51 6.77 25.53
C ASN A 23 1.06 5.60 24.64
N ALA A 24 0.07 4.84 25.12
CA ALA A 24 -0.42 3.65 24.42
C ALA A 24 -0.94 3.96 23.01
N THR A 25 -1.50 5.15 22.81
CA THR A 25 -2.05 5.60 21.52
C THR A 25 -0.95 5.79 20.48
N LEU A 26 0.18 6.41 20.85
CA LEU A 26 1.33 6.59 19.98
C LEU A 26 1.96 5.25 19.59
N VAL A 27 2.10 4.33 20.56
CA VAL A 27 2.60 2.98 20.30
C VAL A 27 1.68 2.23 19.33
N THR A 28 0.37 2.36 19.51
CA THR A 28 -0.62 1.74 18.62
C THR A 28 -0.55 2.32 17.21
N ALA A 29 -0.46 3.63 17.06
CA ALA A 29 -0.33 4.30 15.76
C ALA A 29 0.93 3.84 15.02
N ALA A 30 2.07 3.78 15.72
CA ALA A 30 3.34 3.30 15.16
C ALA A 30 3.26 1.82 14.75
N ALA A 31 2.67 0.96 15.59
CA ALA A 31 2.49 -0.45 15.30
C ALA A 31 1.59 -0.67 14.07
N LEU A 32 0.48 0.08 13.96
CA LEU A 32 -0.41 0.03 12.80
C LEU A 32 0.27 0.54 11.53
N GLY A 33 1.03 1.64 11.61
CA GLY A 33 1.82 2.16 10.49
C GLY A 33 2.85 1.13 9.99
N LEU A 34 3.53 0.45 10.91
CA LEU A 34 4.47 -0.62 10.57
C LEU A 34 3.76 -1.85 9.97
N ALA A 35 2.62 -2.25 10.54
CA ALA A 35 1.80 -3.34 10.01
C ALA A 35 1.31 -3.03 8.59
N LEU A 36 0.90 -1.79 8.32
CA LEU A 36 0.51 -1.33 6.99
C LEU A 36 1.67 -1.42 6.01
N ALA A 37 2.85 -0.93 6.40
CA ALA A 37 4.07 -1.03 5.59
C ALA A 37 4.44 -2.49 5.28
N GLY A 38 4.34 -3.39 6.27
CA GLY A 38 4.55 -4.83 6.09
C GLY A 38 3.52 -5.47 5.16
N ALA A 39 2.24 -5.10 5.26
CA ALA A 39 1.20 -5.61 4.38
C ALA A 39 1.35 -5.11 2.94
N LEU A 40 1.75 -3.84 2.74
CA LEU A 40 2.10 -3.29 1.42
C LEU A 40 3.29 -4.03 0.82
N TRP A 41 4.33 -4.24 1.63
CA TRP A 41 5.49 -5.03 1.26
C TRP A 41 5.09 -6.42 0.78
N TRP A 42 4.25 -7.12 1.55
CA TRP A 42 3.76 -8.45 1.17
C TRP A 42 2.96 -8.39 -0.14
N THR A 43 2.08 -7.40 -0.29
CA THR A 43 1.30 -7.18 -1.51
C THR A 43 2.21 -7.02 -2.74
N TYR A 44 3.37 -6.39 -2.57
CA TYR A 44 4.40 -6.22 -3.61
C TYR A 44 5.25 -7.48 -3.82
N PHE A 45 5.67 -8.18 -2.77
CA PHE A 45 6.56 -9.36 -2.88
C PHE A 45 5.85 -10.68 -3.16
N ASP A 46 4.53 -10.74 -3.01
CA ASP A 46 3.70 -11.90 -3.37
C ASP A 46 3.62 -12.16 -4.90
N ARG A 47 4.67 -11.76 -5.63
CA ARG A 47 4.85 -11.95 -7.05
C ARG A 47 5.23 -13.40 -7.32
N ASP A 48 4.41 -14.06 -8.13
CA ASP A 48 4.84 -15.21 -8.93
C ASP A 48 5.87 -14.72 -9.97
N ASP A 49 7.09 -14.44 -9.53
CA ASP A 49 8.18 -13.88 -10.35
C ASP A 49 8.45 -14.74 -11.60
N GLN A 50 8.23 -16.05 -11.50
CA GLN A 50 8.44 -16.97 -12.63
C GLN A 50 7.49 -16.73 -13.83
N ARG A 51 6.33 -16.09 -13.65
CA ARG A 51 5.40 -15.79 -14.78
C ARG A 51 5.77 -14.49 -15.49
N ALA A 52 6.33 -13.52 -14.78
CA ALA A 52 6.83 -12.29 -15.37
C ALA A 52 8.08 -12.58 -16.22
N GLU A 53 9.04 -13.34 -15.68
CA GLU A 53 10.26 -13.74 -16.40
C GLU A 53 9.94 -14.50 -17.68
N ARG A 54 9.10 -15.54 -17.61
CA ARG A 54 8.70 -16.32 -18.79
C ARG A 54 8.03 -15.49 -19.90
N ARG A 55 7.32 -14.41 -19.54
CA ARG A 55 6.73 -13.50 -20.54
C ARG A 55 7.74 -12.54 -21.12
N MET A 56 8.66 -12.02 -20.30
CA MET A 56 9.73 -11.16 -20.80
C MET A 56 10.62 -11.95 -21.75
N ASP A 57 10.92 -13.21 -21.45
CA ASP A 57 11.74 -14.08 -22.30
C ASP A 57 11.09 -14.47 -23.63
N ALA A 58 9.76 -14.47 -23.69
CA ALA A 58 9.01 -14.79 -24.90
C ALA A 58 8.85 -13.59 -25.87
N LEU A 59 9.26 -12.37 -25.48
CA LEU A 59 9.06 -11.16 -26.29
C LEU A 59 10.31 -10.75 -27.08
N PRO A 60 10.15 -10.28 -28.34
CA PRO A 60 11.23 -9.64 -29.11
C PRO A 60 11.79 -8.40 -28.40
N ASP A 61 13.07 -8.11 -28.61
CA ASP A 61 13.82 -7.07 -27.86
C ASP A 61 13.15 -5.69 -27.83
N GLY A 62 12.52 -5.25 -28.94
CA GLY A 62 11.81 -3.98 -29.02
C GLY A 62 10.53 -3.90 -28.17
N GLU A 63 9.79 -5.00 -28.06
CA GLU A 63 8.61 -5.10 -27.21
C GLU A 63 8.97 -5.31 -25.74
N ARG A 64 10.09 -6.01 -25.48
CA ARG A 64 10.66 -6.19 -24.13
C ARG A 64 11.04 -4.84 -23.51
N ALA A 65 11.68 -3.95 -24.26
CA ALA A 65 12.04 -2.60 -23.78
C ALA A 65 10.81 -1.74 -23.46
N ARG A 66 9.79 -1.77 -24.31
CA ARG A 66 8.54 -1.02 -24.12
C ARG A 66 7.73 -1.55 -22.93
N LEU A 67 7.71 -2.87 -22.74
CA LEU A 67 7.08 -3.50 -21.59
C LEU A 67 7.82 -3.17 -20.29
N ALA A 68 9.15 -3.15 -20.31
CA ALA A 68 9.97 -2.75 -19.16
C ALA A 68 9.70 -1.29 -18.77
N LEU A 69 9.66 -0.36 -19.74
CA LEU A 69 9.30 1.05 -19.51
C LEU A 69 7.87 1.23 -19.00
N ALA A 70 6.91 0.46 -19.52
CA ALA A 70 5.51 0.56 -19.09
C ALA A 70 5.30 0.01 -17.66
N GLY A 71 5.85 -1.18 -17.38
CA GLY A 71 5.74 -1.84 -16.08
C GLY A 71 6.60 -1.17 -15.02
N PHE A 72 7.92 -1.13 -15.22
CA PHE A 72 8.86 -0.59 -14.23
C PHE A 72 8.92 0.94 -14.21
N GLY A 73 8.47 1.62 -15.27
CA GLY A 73 8.25 3.06 -15.26
C GLY A 73 6.91 3.41 -14.63
N TYR A 74 5.86 3.50 -15.43
CA TYR A 74 4.59 4.13 -15.00
C TYR A 74 3.90 3.45 -13.82
N GLY A 75 3.80 2.12 -13.81
CA GLY A 75 3.16 1.38 -12.71
C GLY A 75 3.92 1.56 -11.40
N HIS A 76 5.25 1.44 -11.46
CA HIS A 76 6.10 1.56 -10.28
C HIS A 76 6.17 2.99 -9.74
N TYR A 77 6.23 4.00 -10.61
CA TYR A 77 6.17 5.41 -10.20
C TYR A 77 4.84 5.74 -9.52
N LEU A 78 3.72 5.20 -10.01
CA LEU A 78 2.41 5.39 -9.37
C LEU A 78 2.36 4.75 -7.98
N MET A 79 2.94 3.56 -7.82
CA MET A 79 3.07 2.93 -6.50
C MET A 79 3.94 3.77 -5.55
N LEU A 80 5.06 4.29 -6.04
CA LEU A 80 5.96 5.14 -5.25
C LEU A 80 5.27 6.44 -4.80
N ALA A 81 4.54 7.09 -5.71
CA ALA A 81 3.74 8.27 -5.39
C ALA A 81 2.69 7.95 -4.30
N GLY A 82 2.01 6.81 -4.43
CA GLY A 82 1.07 6.32 -3.41
C GLY A 82 1.70 6.13 -2.03
N ILE A 83 2.90 5.53 -1.95
CA ILE A 83 3.65 5.35 -0.69
C ILE A 83 3.99 6.70 -0.06
N ILE A 84 4.47 7.67 -0.85
CA ILE A 84 4.84 8.99 -0.35
C ILE A 84 3.62 9.71 0.24
N VAL A 85 2.50 9.70 -0.48
CA VAL A 85 1.24 10.30 -0.01
C VAL A 85 0.73 9.59 1.25
N LEU A 86 0.80 8.26 1.27
CA LEU A 86 0.40 7.45 2.42
C LEU A 86 1.26 7.76 3.66
N ALA A 87 2.57 7.90 3.49
CA ALA A 87 3.49 8.23 4.57
C ALA A 87 3.18 9.60 5.20
N ALA A 88 2.78 10.59 4.40
CA ALA A 88 2.31 11.88 4.90
C ALA A 88 1.06 11.71 5.79
N GLY A 89 0.12 10.86 5.37
CA GLY A 89 -1.07 10.52 6.16
C GLY A 89 -0.72 9.84 7.49
N ILE A 90 0.16 8.83 7.48
CA ILE A 90 0.61 8.14 8.70
C ILE A 90 1.29 9.14 9.65
N LYS A 91 2.16 10.01 9.13
CA LYS A 91 2.82 11.06 9.93
C LYS A 91 1.79 11.99 10.58
N GLY A 92 0.74 12.38 9.85
CA GLY A 92 -0.35 13.19 10.38
C GLY A 92 -1.07 12.51 11.55
N VAL A 93 -1.40 11.22 11.41
CA VAL A 93 -2.04 10.43 12.48
C VAL A 93 -1.13 10.24 13.69
N VAL A 94 0.17 10.02 13.48
CA VAL A 94 1.15 9.86 14.57
C VAL A 94 1.37 11.17 15.32
N ALA A 95 1.32 12.31 14.64
CA ALA A 95 1.49 13.63 15.26
C ALA A 95 0.30 13.99 16.17
N HIS A 96 -0.93 13.63 15.79
CA HIS A 96 -2.14 13.95 16.54
C HIS A 96 -3.07 12.72 16.67
N PRO A 97 -2.71 11.71 17.49
CA PRO A 97 -3.41 10.42 17.49
C PRO A 97 -4.82 10.46 18.12
N ALA A 98 -5.08 11.44 18.97
CA ALA A 98 -6.30 11.56 19.77
C ALA A 98 -7.30 12.59 19.22
N ASP A 99 -6.90 13.37 18.22
CA ASP A 99 -7.74 14.40 17.61
C ASP A 99 -8.47 13.87 16.38
N HIS A 100 -9.52 14.58 15.96
CA HIS A 100 -10.19 14.29 14.70
C HIS A 100 -9.18 14.46 13.57
N ALA A 101 -9.18 13.53 12.61
CA ALA A 101 -8.25 13.63 11.50
C ALA A 101 -8.59 14.86 10.66
N GLU A 102 -7.61 15.72 10.44
CA GLU A 102 -7.77 16.77 9.44
C GLU A 102 -8.07 16.14 8.08
N PRO A 103 -8.94 16.74 7.26
CA PRO A 103 -9.35 16.16 5.99
C PRO A 103 -8.16 15.80 5.08
N HIS A 104 -7.10 16.61 5.10
CA HIS A 104 -5.91 16.36 4.31
C HIS A 104 -5.20 15.05 4.73
N VAL A 105 -5.10 14.77 6.03
CA VAL A 105 -4.52 13.53 6.58
C VAL A 105 -5.34 12.32 6.14
N ALA A 106 -6.66 12.44 6.22
CA ALA A 106 -7.58 11.37 5.84
C ALA A 106 -7.46 10.98 4.36
N TRP A 107 -7.39 11.98 3.49
CA TRP A 107 -7.18 11.79 2.05
C TRP A 107 -5.78 11.28 1.74
N CYS A 108 -4.74 11.71 2.45
CA CYS A 108 -3.40 11.15 2.30
C CYS A 108 -3.36 9.66 2.64
N LEU A 109 -4.04 9.22 3.72
CA LEU A 109 -4.11 7.80 4.06
C LEU A 109 -4.88 6.97 3.03
N GLY A 110 -6.16 7.31 2.80
CA GLY A 110 -7.03 6.54 1.91
C GLY A 110 -6.59 6.64 0.45
N GLY A 111 -6.26 7.85 0.00
CA GLY A 111 -5.80 8.13 -1.36
C GLY A 111 -4.42 7.56 -1.66
N GLY A 112 -3.46 7.66 -0.73
CA GLY A 112 -2.13 7.07 -0.89
C GLY A 112 -2.19 5.55 -1.03
N LEU A 113 -3.00 4.89 -0.19
CA LEU A 113 -3.23 3.45 -0.29
C LEU A 113 -3.94 3.06 -1.60
N ALA A 114 -4.94 3.82 -2.01
CA ALA A 114 -5.66 3.58 -3.27
C ALA A 114 -4.74 3.74 -4.49
N LEU A 115 -3.89 4.78 -4.53
CA LEU A 115 -2.91 5.01 -5.58
C LEU A 115 -1.90 3.85 -5.66
N TYR A 116 -1.42 3.38 -4.51
CA TYR A 116 -0.53 2.24 -4.44
C TYR A 116 -1.16 0.98 -5.07
N LEU A 117 -2.38 0.63 -4.65
CA LEU A 117 -3.09 -0.54 -5.15
C LEU A 117 -3.46 -0.40 -6.64
N ALA A 118 -3.82 0.81 -7.09
CA ALA A 118 -4.06 1.09 -8.51
C ALA A 118 -2.79 0.91 -9.35
N GLY A 119 -1.64 1.41 -8.87
CA GLY A 119 -0.33 1.22 -9.50
C GLY A 119 0.06 -0.25 -9.58
N ASP A 120 -0.21 -1.03 -8.53
CA ASP A 120 0.02 -2.48 -8.53
C ASP A 120 -0.89 -3.20 -9.55
N VAL A 121 -2.18 -2.85 -9.63
CA VAL A 121 -3.10 -3.42 -10.63
C VAL A 121 -2.66 -3.07 -12.05
N LEU A 122 -2.22 -1.83 -12.28
CA LEU A 122 -1.69 -1.40 -13.58
C LEU A 122 -0.44 -2.21 -13.94
N PHE A 123 0.51 -2.35 -13.01
CA PHE A 123 1.70 -3.17 -13.18
C PHE A 123 1.34 -4.61 -13.55
N ARG A 124 0.41 -5.23 -12.80
CA ARG A 124 -0.05 -6.61 -13.06
C ARG A 124 -0.71 -6.78 -14.43
N ARG A 125 -1.50 -5.79 -14.86
CA ARG A 125 -2.13 -5.80 -16.19
C ARG A 125 -1.09 -5.71 -17.29
N LEU A 126 -0.12 -4.81 -17.16
CA LEU A 126 0.96 -4.64 -18.12
C LEU A 126 1.81 -5.91 -18.22
N MET A 127 2.18 -6.50 -17.09
CA MET A 127 2.98 -7.75 -17.05
C MET A 127 2.14 -9.03 -17.31
N GLY A 128 0.82 -8.89 -17.49
CA GLY A 128 -0.12 -9.98 -17.71
C GLY A 128 -0.22 -11.00 -16.56
N LEU A 129 0.08 -10.61 -15.33
CA LEU A 129 0.15 -11.47 -14.13
C LEU A 129 -1.21 -11.94 -13.58
N GLY A 130 -2.29 -11.76 -14.34
CA GLY A 130 -3.64 -12.21 -13.97
C GLY A 130 -4.53 -11.12 -13.36
N PRO A 131 -5.73 -11.49 -12.88
CA PRO A 131 -6.79 -10.51 -12.58
C PRO A 131 -6.56 -9.78 -11.26
N GLY A 132 -6.23 -8.48 -11.33
CA GLY A 132 -6.12 -7.57 -10.17
C GLY A 132 -7.47 -7.06 -9.61
N ARG A 133 -8.56 -7.82 -9.74
CA ARG A 133 -9.92 -7.37 -9.35
C ARG A 133 -10.05 -7.13 -7.85
N LEU A 134 -9.50 -8.02 -7.02
CA LEU A 134 -9.54 -7.86 -5.55
C LEU A 134 -8.77 -6.62 -5.11
N ARG A 135 -7.60 -6.40 -5.71
CA ARG A 135 -6.76 -5.22 -5.43
C ARG A 135 -7.43 -3.92 -5.86
N LEU A 136 -8.16 -3.93 -6.98
CA LEU A 136 -8.96 -2.77 -7.40
C LEU A 136 -10.13 -2.50 -6.44
N LEU A 137 -10.82 -3.56 -5.98
CA LEU A 137 -11.85 -3.42 -4.95
C LEU A 137 -11.27 -2.87 -3.64
N ALA A 138 -10.08 -3.34 -3.24
CA ALA A 138 -9.37 -2.80 -2.09
C ALA A 138 -8.93 -1.34 -2.30
N ALA A 139 -8.57 -0.93 -3.52
CA ALA A 139 -8.27 0.47 -3.81
C ALA A 139 -9.50 1.36 -3.59
N VAL A 140 -10.68 0.92 -4.04
CA VAL A 140 -11.95 1.61 -3.75
C VAL A 140 -12.25 1.58 -2.26
N GLY A 141 -12.09 0.42 -1.60
CA GLY A 141 -12.26 0.26 -0.15
C GLY A 141 -11.38 1.22 0.64
N ALA A 142 -10.15 1.47 0.20
CA ALA A 142 -9.24 2.41 0.84
C ALA A 142 -9.78 3.85 0.79
N LEU A 143 -10.37 4.28 -0.32
CA LEU A 143 -11.04 5.58 -0.41
C LEU A 143 -12.28 5.66 0.49
N LEU A 144 -13.01 4.56 0.63
CA LEU A 144 -14.17 4.47 1.52
C LEU A 144 -13.81 4.50 3.00
N THR A 145 -12.52 4.42 3.36
CA THR A 145 -12.08 4.64 4.76
C THR A 145 -12.02 6.12 5.14
N VAL A 146 -11.99 7.05 4.17
CA VAL A 146 -11.85 8.49 4.44
C VAL A 146 -12.93 9.03 5.39
N PRO A 147 -14.22 8.69 5.24
CA PRO A 147 -15.25 9.14 6.19
C PRO A 147 -15.01 8.66 7.63
N LEU A 148 -14.42 7.47 7.83
CA LEU A 148 -14.10 6.95 9.17
C LEU A 148 -13.10 7.85 9.90
N ALA A 149 -12.14 8.42 9.16
CA ALA A 149 -11.17 9.33 9.74
C ALA A 149 -11.81 10.63 10.25
N LEU A 150 -12.80 11.12 9.49
CA LEU A 150 -13.51 12.37 9.77
C LEU A 150 -14.51 12.20 10.92
N ALA A 151 -15.08 11.02 11.09
CA ALA A 151 -16.05 10.71 12.14
C ALA A 151 -15.41 10.21 13.43
N ASP A 152 -14.46 9.26 13.33
CA ASP A 152 -13.96 8.48 14.47
C ASP A 152 -12.45 8.68 14.72
N GLY A 153 -11.77 9.47 13.88
CA GLY A 153 -10.36 9.82 14.04
C GLY A 153 -9.39 9.02 13.17
N GLY A 154 -8.17 9.55 13.01
CA GLY A 154 -7.18 9.02 12.07
C GLY A 154 -6.65 7.63 12.43
N LEU A 155 -6.62 7.30 13.72
CA LEU A 155 -6.20 5.98 14.19
C LEU A 155 -7.16 4.87 13.73
N VAL A 156 -8.47 5.15 13.74
CA VAL A 156 -9.51 4.22 13.28
C VAL A 156 -9.36 3.98 11.78
N GLN A 157 -9.16 5.04 10.99
CA GLN A 157 -8.89 4.90 9.56
C GLN A 157 -7.63 4.07 9.30
N LEU A 158 -6.54 4.34 10.02
CA LEU A 158 -5.29 3.60 9.86
C LEU A 158 -5.49 2.10 10.16
N GLY A 159 -6.22 1.77 11.22
CA GLY A 159 -6.62 0.40 11.55
C GLY A 159 -7.47 -0.24 10.45
N ALA A 160 -8.45 0.49 9.89
CA ALA A 160 -9.28 0.02 8.78
C ALA A 160 -8.45 -0.25 7.52
N CYS A 161 -7.48 0.60 7.19
CA CYS A 161 -6.54 0.39 6.08
C CYS A 161 -5.70 -0.88 6.27
N VAL A 162 -5.19 -1.13 7.49
CA VAL A 162 -4.45 -2.35 7.81
C VAL A 162 -5.36 -3.58 7.65
N ALA A 163 -6.54 -3.55 8.26
CA ALA A 163 -7.50 -4.64 8.18
C ALA A 163 -7.88 -4.96 6.72
N LEU A 164 -8.11 -3.93 5.91
CA LEU A 164 -8.41 -4.06 4.49
C LEU A 164 -7.29 -4.79 3.73
N LEU A 165 -6.03 -4.41 3.94
CA LEU A 165 -4.90 -5.09 3.29
C LEU A 165 -4.72 -6.52 3.79
N VAL A 166 -4.88 -6.77 5.09
CA VAL A 166 -4.80 -8.13 5.64
C VAL A 166 -5.90 -9.02 5.05
N LEU A 167 -7.14 -8.54 4.98
CA LEU A 167 -8.26 -9.27 4.38
C LEU A 167 -8.02 -9.53 2.89
N LEU A 168 -7.48 -8.56 2.16
CA LEU A 168 -7.06 -8.72 0.77
C LEU A 168 -6.05 -9.86 0.64
N LEU A 169 -4.99 -9.86 1.45
CA LEU A 169 -3.94 -10.88 1.42
C LEU A 169 -4.47 -12.27 1.78
N LEU A 170 -5.33 -12.37 2.80
CA LEU A 170 -5.99 -13.62 3.17
C LEU A 170 -6.91 -14.14 2.06
N ALA A 171 -7.68 -13.26 1.43
CA ALA A 171 -8.54 -13.63 0.30
C ALA A 171 -7.73 -14.08 -0.93
N GLU A 172 -6.57 -13.47 -1.18
CA GLU A 172 -5.64 -13.90 -2.23
C GLU A 172 -5.01 -15.25 -1.90
N ALA A 173 -4.59 -15.47 -0.64
CA ALA A 173 -4.03 -16.76 -0.18
C ALA A 173 -5.05 -17.90 -0.31
N GLY A 174 -6.29 -17.69 0.14
CA GLY A 174 -7.36 -18.70 0.03
C GLY A 174 -7.77 -19.03 -1.41
N ARG A 175 -7.62 -18.10 -2.36
CA ARG A 175 -7.87 -18.38 -3.79
C ARG A 175 -6.75 -19.18 -4.46
N ARG A 176 -5.53 -19.14 -3.91
CA ARG A 176 -4.40 -19.93 -4.44
C ARG A 176 -4.51 -21.39 -4.05
N THR A 177 -4.95 -21.69 -2.84
CA THR A 177 -5.14 -23.07 -2.36
C THR A 177 -6.23 -23.80 -3.14
N VAL A 178 -7.37 -23.15 -3.40
CA VAL A 178 -8.49 -23.74 -4.18
C VAL A 178 -8.14 -24.08 -5.62
N LYS A 179 -7.13 -23.42 -6.22
CA LYS A 179 -6.70 -23.72 -7.60
C LYS A 179 -5.76 -24.93 -7.73
N LEU A 180 -5.26 -25.46 -6.61
CA LEU A 180 -4.28 -26.56 -6.58
C LEU A 180 -4.90 -27.92 -6.20
N THR A 181 -6.18 -27.93 -5.82
CA THR A 181 -7.03 -29.11 -5.59
C THR A 181 -7.99 -29.31 -6.74
#